data_AF-A0A3A5KNY0-F1
#
_entry.id   AF-A0A3A5KNY0-F1
#
_cell.length_a   1.000
_cell.length_b   1.000
_cell.length_c   1.000
_cell.angle_alpha   90.00
_cell.angle_beta   90.00
_cell.angle_gamma   90.00
#
_symmetry.space_group_name_H-M   'P 1'
#
loop_
_entity.id
_entity.type
_entity.pdbx_description
1 polymer ?
#
loop_
_entity_poly.entity_id
_entity_poly.type
_entity_poly.pdbx_seq_one_letter_code
_entity_poly.pdbx_strand_id
1 'polypeptide(L)'
;MDAKAGFRPLPAPTHEAKEFMAYESECRSVLMPLLTELLERAVAAGWNRRTAASTLMFLSAQQVSAASQASAATAQDGPWANT
;
A
#
# COMPACT_ATOMS: atom_id res chain seq x y z
N MET A 1 -5.69 -13.10 -18.61
CA MET A 1 -6.35 -13.77 -17.47
C MET A 1 -6.03 -12.97 -16.23
N ASP A 2 -6.82 -11.92 -15.98
CA ASP A 2 -6.67 -11.06 -14.83
C ASP A 2 -7.32 -11.76 -13.63
N ALA A 3 -6.57 -12.68 -13.02
CA ALA A 3 -6.90 -13.13 -11.69
C ALA A 3 -6.70 -11.92 -10.76
N LYS A 4 -7.76 -11.11 -10.59
CA LYS A 4 -7.90 -10.27 -9.40
C LYS A 4 -7.86 -11.26 -8.24
N ALA A 5 -6.66 -11.50 -7.70
CA ALA A 5 -6.49 -12.23 -6.46
C ALA A 5 -7.38 -11.49 -5.47
N GLY A 6 -8.52 -12.11 -5.14
CA GLY A 6 -9.53 -11.53 -4.28
C GLY A 6 -8.98 -11.53 -2.88
N PHE A 7 -8.14 -10.55 -2.55
CA PHE A 7 -7.73 -10.32 -1.17
C PHE A 7 -9.00 -10.08 -0.36
N ARG A 8 -9.14 -10.83 0.73
CA ARG A 8 -10.24 -10.64 1.66
C ARG A 8 -10.27 -9.19 2.12
N PRO A 9 -11.45 -8.55 2.25
CA PRO A 9 -11.55 -7.20 2.79
C PRO A 9 -10.81 -7.09 4.13
N LEU A 10 -10.02 -6.02 4.27
CA LEU A 10 -9.36 -5.69 5.54
C LEU A 10 -10.41 -5.19 6.54
N PRO A 11 -10.26 -5.50 7.84
CA PRO A 11 -11.06 -4.85 8.86
C PRO A 11 -10.82 -3.34 8.82
N ALA A 12 -11.88 -2.56 9.07
CA ALA A 12 -11.75 -1.13 9.24
C ALA A 12 -10.91 -0.84 10.51
N PRO A 13 -10.11 0.25 10.53
CA PRO A 13 -9.37 0.64 11.71
C PRO A 13 -10.30 0.88 12.90
N THR A 14 -9.89 0.41 14.07
CA THR A 14 -10.58 0.61 15.34
C THR A 14 -10.13 1.91 16.00
N HIS A 15 -8.84 2.26 15.85
CA HIS A 15 -8.27 3.52 16.33
C HIS A 15 -8.33 4.61 15.26
N GLU A 16 -8.41 5.86 15.69
CA GLU A 16 -8.31 6.99 14.76
C GLU A 16 -6.86 7.25 14.33
N ALA A 17 -6.66 7.83 13.14
CA ALA A 17 -5.33 8.14 12.64
C ALA A 17 -4.52 9.10 13.55
N LYS A 18 -5.20 9.91 14.38
CA LYS A 18 -4.56 10.79 15.38
C LYS A 18 -3.91 10.00 16.53
N GLU A 19 -4.34 8.77 16.77
CA GLU A 19 -3.81 7.85 17.78
C GLU A 19 -2.62 7.07 17.21
N PHE A 20 -1.60 7.79 16.76
CA PHE A 20 -0.54 7.32 15.87
C PHE A 20 0.01 5.92 16.23
N MET A 21 0.42 5.70 17.49
CA MET A 21 0.99 4.41 17.90
C MET A 21 -0.02 3.26 17.88
N ALA A 22 -1.26 3.50 18.31
CA ALA A 22 -2.29 2.46 18.34
C ALA A 22 -2.75 2.13 16.91
N TYR A 23 -2.97 3.16 16.09
CA TYR A 23 -3.30 3.03 14.68
C TYR A 23 -2.22 2.30 13.88
N GLU A 24 -0.94 2.65 14.08
CA GLU A 24 0.19 2.00 13.41
C GLU A 24 0.33 0.54 13.85
N SER A 25 0.22 0.25 15.14
CA SER A 25 0.29 -1.12 15.67
C SER A 25 -0.82 -2.01 15.12
N GLU A 26 -2.04 -1.49 15.06
CA GLU A 26 -3.20 -2.17 14.48
C GLU A 26 -2.97 -2.45 12.98
N CYS A 27 -2.57 -1.42 12.23
CA CYS A 27 -2.27 -1.54 10.81
C CYS A 27 -1.18 -2.61 10.54
N ARG A 28 -0.09 -2.61 11.31
CA ARG A 28 0.97 -3.62 11.21
C ARG A 28 0.44 -5.03 11.49
N SER A 29 -0.38 -5.20 12.52
CA SER A 29 -0.93 -6.50 12.90
C SER A 29 -1.83 -7.09 11.82
N VAL A 30 -2.61 -6.24 11.15
CA VAL A 30 -3.50 -6.65 10.05
C VAL A 30 -2.72 -6.98 8.77
N LEU A 31 -1.72 -6.18 8.42
CA LEU A 31 -0.96 -6.34 7.17
C LEU A 31 0.11 -7.43 7.22
N MET A 32 0.70 -7.69 8.39
CA MET A 32 1.76 -8.68 8.57
C MET A 32 1.44 -10.05 7.95
N PRO A 33 0.32 -10.73 8.29
CA PRO A 33 0.04 -12.06 7.74
C PRO A 33 -0.12 -12.06 6.20
N LEU A 34 -0.65 -10.98 5.63
CA LEU A 34 -0.84 -10.85 4.18
C LEU A 34 0.49 -10.66 3.45
N LEU A 35 1.38 -9.85 4.01
CA LEU A 35 2.73 -9.67 3.47
C LEU A 35 3.55 -10.96 3.60
N THR A 36 3.40 -11.70 4.70
CA THR A 36 4.02 -13.02 4.86
C THR A 36 3.55 -13.98 3.77
N GLU A 37 2.24 -14.11 3.56
CA GLU A 37 1.69 -15.00 2.53
C GLU A 37 2.20 -14.64 1.13
N LEU A 38 2.19 -13.35 0.78
CA LEU A 38 2.66 -12.88 -0.52
C LEU A 38 4.15 -13.16 -0.72
N LEU A 39 4.96 -12.98 0.33
CA LEU A 39 6.38 -13.25 0.28
C LEU A 39 6.66 -14.75 0.13
N GLU A 40 5.94 -15.61 0.86
CA GLU A 40 6.06 -17.06 0.70
C GLU A 40 5.65 -17.52 -0.71
N ARG A 41 4.60 -16.95 -1.29
CA ARG A 41 4.20 -17.24 -2.68
C ARG A 41 5.28 -16.85 -3.69
N ALA A 42 5.92 -15.70 -3.49
CA ALA A 42 7.05 -15.29 -4.33
C ALA A 42 8.24 -16.25 -4.20
N VAL A 43 8.59 -16.63 -2.97
CA VAL A 43 9.69 -17.60 -2.72
C VAL A 43 9.38 -18.97 -3.32
N ALA A 44 8.14 -19.47 -3.18
CA ALA A 44 7.70 -20.73 -3.76
C ALA A 44 7.73 -20.73 -5.30
N ALA A 45 7.56 -19.57 -5.93
CA ALA A 45 7.73 -19.38 -7.37
C ALA A 45 9.20 -19.27 -7.81
N GLY A 46 10.16 -19.36 -6.88
CA GLY A 46 11.61 -19.35 -7.14
C GLY A 46 12.29 -17.99 -6.96
N TRP A 47 11.58 -16.96 -6.50
CA TRP A 47 12.20 -15.65 -6.27
C TRP A 47 13.08 -15.62 -5.02
N ASN A 48 14.18 -14.86 -5.06
CA ASN A 48 14.96 -14.59 -3.86
C ASN A 48 14.13 -13.77 -2.85
N ARG A 49 14.08 -14.23 -1.60
CA ARG A 49 13.28 -13.60 -0.53
C ARG A 49 13.64 -12.12 -0.31
N ARG A 50 14.93 -11.77 -0.31
CA ARG A 50 15.37 -10.38 -0.11
C ARG A 50 14.94 -9.50 -1.28
N THR A 51 15.12 -9.99 -2.51
CA THR A 51 14.70 -9.27 -3.72
C THR A 51 13.18 -9.04 -3.70
N ALA A 52 12.39 -10.09 -3.44
CA ALA A 52 10.94 -9.98 -3.35
C ALA A 52 10.50 -8.94 -2.30
N ALA A 53 11.10 -8.96 -1.10
CA ALA A 53 10.80 -7.98 -0.06
C ALA A 53 11.14 -6.54 -0.49
N SER A 54 12.32 -6.29 -1.08
CA SER A 54 12.68 -4.96 -1.57
C SER A 54 11.77 -4.47 -2.70
N THR A 55 11.35 -5.38 -3.60
CA THR A 55 10.41 -5.05 -4.67
C THR A 55 9.04 -4.69 -4.11
N LEU A 56 8.53 -5.42 -3.11
CA LEU A 56 7.26 -5.08 -2.46
C LEU A 56 7.31 -3.68 -1.84
N MET A 57 8.38 -3.36 -1.10
CA MET A 57 8.57 -2.02 -0.53
C MET A 57 8.61 -0.93 -1.62
N PHE A 58 9.37 -1.16 -2.69
CA PHE A 58 9.47 -0.22 -3.81
C PHE A 58 8.10 0.03 -4.47
N LEU A 59 7.35 -1.04 -4.74
CA LEU A 59 6.02 -0.95 -5.35
C LEU A 59 5.04 -0.19 -4.45
N SER A 60 5.07 -0.42 -3.13
CA SER A 60 4.25 0.34 -2.18
C SER A 60 4.58 1.83 -2.21
N ALA A 61 5.86 2.20 -2.18
CA ALA A 61 6.28 3.59 -2.26
C ALA A 61 5.89 4.24 -3.60
N GLN A 62 6.04 3.52 -4.71
CA GLN A 62 5.66 4.01 -6.04
C GLN A 62 4.16 4.32 -6.13
N GLN A 63 3.30 3.48 -5.55
CA GLN A 63 1.85 3.73 -5.55
C GLN A 63 1.47 5.00 -4.79
N VAL A 64 2.10 5.25 -3.64
CA VAL A 64 1.86 6.49 -2.86
C VAL A 64 2.33 7.72 -3.64
N SER A 65 3.51 7.66 -4.26
CA SER A 65 4.03 8.77 -5.07
C SER A 65 3.19 9.05 -6.31
N ALA A 66 2.67 8.01 -6.96
CA ALA A 66 1.76 8.15 -8.10
C ALA A 66 0.43 8.80 -7.68
N ALA A 67 -0.14 8.38 -6.55
CA ALA A 67 -1.36 8.97 -6.00
C ALA A 67 -1.17 10.46 -5.66
N SER A 68 -0.05 10.82 -5.02
CA SER A 68 0.26 12.22 -4.70
C SER A 68 0.38 13.11 -5.93
N GLN A 69 1.00 12.62 -7.02
CA GLN A 69 1.10 13.37 -8.27
C GLN A 69 -0.26 13.58 -8.94
N ALA A 70 -1.15 12.59 -8.90
CA ALA A 70 -2.51 12.73 -9.41
C ALA A 70 -3.31 13.78 -8.61
N SER A 71 -3.19 13.79 -7.28
CA SER A 71 -3.83 14.81 -6.44
C SER A 71 -3.30 16.22 -6.72
N ALA A 72 -1.99 16.38 -6.97
CA ALA A 72 -1.39 17.67 -7.31
C ALA A 72 -1.86 18.20 -8.68
N ALA A 73 -1.95 17.35 -9.69
CA ALA A 73 -2.45 17.71 -11.02
C ALA A 73 -3.92 18.20 -10.96
N THR A 74 -4.74 17.56 -10.12
CA THR A 74 -6.15 17.95 -9.94
C THR A 74 -6.31 19.28 -9.19
N ALA A 75 -5.36 19.64 -8.32
CA ALA A 75 -5.36 20.92 -7.61
C ALA A 75 -4.84 22.10 -8.47
N GLN A 76 -4.01 21.83 -9.48
CA GLN A 76 -3.48 22.83 -10.41
C GLN A 76 -4.45 23.20 -11.54
N ASP A 77 -5.45 22.36 -11.84
CA ASP A 77 -6.52 22.62 -12.82
C ASP A 77 -7.74 23.33 -12.19
N GLY A 78 -7.53 24.09 -11.10
CA GLY A 78 -8.55 24.90 -10.44
C GLY A 78 -8.76 26.27 -11.11
N PRO A 79 -10.00 26.79 -11.22
CA PRO A 79 -10.40 27.85 -12.16
C PRO A 79 -9.93 29.28 -11.83
N TRP A 80 -8.87 29.46 -11.01
CA TRP A 80 -8.44 30.79 -10.55
C TRP A 80 -7.02 31.19 -10.97
N ALA A 81 -6.41 30.50 -11.93
CA ALA A 81 -5.10 30.90 -12.48
C ALA A 81 -5.20 32.09 -13.47
N ASN A 82 -5.70 33.25 -13.02
CA ASN A 82 -5.29 34.58 -13.49
C ASN A 82 -5.85 35.71 -12.59
N THR A 83 -4.97 36.41 -11.88
CA THR A 83 -5.07 37.87 -11.66
C THR A 83 -3.70 38.39 -11.29
#